data_AF-A0A838I355-F1
#
_entry.id   AF-A0A838I355-F1
#
_cell.length_a   1.000
_cell.length_b   1.000
_cell.length_c   1.000
_cell.angle_alpha   90.00
_cell.angle_beta   90.00
_cell.angle_gamma   90.00
#
_symmetry.space_group_name_H-M   'P 1'
#
loop_
_entity.id
_entity.type
_entity.pdbx_description
1 polymer ?
#
loop_
_entity_poly.entity_id
_entity_poly.type
_entity_poly.pdbx_seq_one_letter_code
_entity_poly.pdbx_strand_id
1 'polypeptide(L)'
;MNRSKTDVKYWQRTVFRPVYVSDGKRQHVSDWSVKIQHAGRRETFPLGTPNKTAAAAKAKNIYLCLLGQGWDAARAQFKKKGAA
;
A
#
# COMPACT_ATOMS: atom_id res chain seq x y z
N MET A 1 -17.00 -16.05 1.86
CA MET A 1 -16.78 -15.22 0.66
C MET A 1 -15.30 -14.88 0.50
N ASN A 2 -14.61 -15.48 -0.47
CA ASN A 2 -13.31 -15.00 -0.94
C ASN A 2 -13.53 -13.71 -1.75
N ARG A 3 -13.12 -12.56 -1.21
CA ARG A 3 -13.13 -11.30 -1.95
C ARG A 3 -11.90 -11.23 -2.85
N SER A 4 -12.08 -10.88 -4.12
CA SER A 4 -10.97 -10.75 -5.06
C SER A 4 -10.06 -9.58 -4.68
N LYS A 5 -8.80 -9.63 -5.11
CA LYS A 5 -7.85 -8.51 -4.98
C LYS A 5 -8.25 -7.26 -5.80
N THR A 6 -9.35 -7.33 -6.55
CA THR A 6 -9.94 -6.18 -7.26
C THR A 6 -11.05 -5.50 -6.47
N ASP A 7 -11.46 -6.05 -5.31
CA ASP A 7 -12.44 -5.46 -4.41
C ASP A 7 -11.76 -4.61 -3.31
N VAL A 8 -12.26 -3.40 -3.08
CA VAL A 8 -11.79 -2.51 -2.01
C VAL A 8 -11.95 -3.14 -0.63
N LYS A 9 -13.02 -3.93 -0.41
CA LYS A 9 -13.27 -4.62 0.86
C LYS A 9 -12.25 -5.70 1.19
N TYR A 10 -11.55 -6.24 0.17
CA TYR A 10 -10.37 -7.09 0.40
C TYR A 10 -9.25 -6.24 0.99
N TRP A 11 -8.93 -5.12 0.34
CA TRP A 11 -7.84 -4.24 0.76
C TRP A 11 -8.05 -3.57 2.12
N GLN A 12 -9.30 -3.27 2.51
CA GLN A 12 -9.60 -2.78 3.86
C GLN A 12 -9.12 -3.73 4.97
N ARG A 13 -9.00 -5.03 4.70
CA ARG A 13 -8.48 -6.03 5.66
C ARG A 13 -6.96 -6.19 5.57
N THR A 14 -6.36 -5.79 4.47
CA THR A 14 -4.93 -6.00 4.15
C THR A 14 -4.06 -4.78 4.45
N VAL A 15 -4.63 -3.57 4.38
CA VAL A 15 -3.92 -2.36 4.78
C VAL A 15 -3.59 -2.41 6.27
N PHE A 16 -2.39 -1.97 6.62
CA PHE A 16 -1.89 -1.93 7.99
C PHE A 16 -1.23 -0.58 8.28
N ARG A 17 -1.12 -0.22 9.55
CA ARG A 17 -0.35 0.96 9.98
C ARG A 17 1.07 0.51 10.31
N PRO A 18 2.09 0.95 9.56
CA PRO A 18 3.46 0.61 9.90
C PRO A 18 3.87 1.36 11.18
N VAL A 19 4.58 0.66 12.06
CA VAL A 19 5.25 1.26 13.21
C VAL A 19 6.74 1.18 12.93
N TYR A 20 7.40 2.33 12.84
CA TYR A 20 8.84 2.39 12.65
C TYR A 20 9.50 2.72 13.98
N VAL A 21 10.63 2.08 14.26
CA VAL A 21 11.52 2.49 15.33
C VAL A 21 12.70 3.17 14.66
N SER A 22 12.85 4.47 14.88
CA SER A 22 14.00 5.24 14.41
C SER A 22 14.63 5.90 15.62
N ASP A 23 15.94 5.72 15.80
CA ASP A 23 16.70 6.32 16.91
C ASP A 23 16.13 6.02 18.31
N GLY A 24 15.72 4.75 18.53
CA GLY A 24 15.09 4.31 19.78
C GLY A 24 13.68 4.86 20.04
N LYS A 25 13.14 5.71 19.16
CA LYS A 25 11.80 6.31 19.27
C LYS A 25 10.84 5.65 18.28
N ARG A 26 9.66 5.27 18.79
CA ARG A 26 8.55 4.75 17.97
C ARG A 26 7.92 5.90 17.18
N GLN A 27 8.15 5.92 15.88
CA GLN A 27 7.47 6.81 14.94
C GLN A 27 6.14 6.17 14.53
N HIS A 28 5.06 6.71 15.08
CA HIS A 28 3.71 6.33 14.68
C HIS A 28 3.37 7.03 13.37
N VAL A 29 3.43 6.28 12.27
CA VAL A 29 2.93 6.79 10.99
C VAL A 29 1.40 6.66 11.03
N SER A 30 0.73 7.80 11.01
CA SER A 30 -0.73 7.89 10.97
C SER A 30 -1.30 7.29 9.68
N ASP A 31 -0.50 7.30 8.62
CA ASP A 31 -0.87 6.79 7.31
C ASP A 31 -0.84 5.27 7.21
N TRP A 32 -1.85 4.75 6.51
CA TRP A 32 -1.90 3.34 6.16
C TRP A 32 -0.84 2.99 5.11
N SER A 33 -0.41 1.74 5.12
CA SER A 33 0.44 1.11 4.11
C SER A 33 -0.16 -0.22 3.68
N VAL A 34 0.29 -0.72 2.53
CA VAL A 34 -0.10 -2.04 2.02
C VAL A 34 1.14 -2.83 1.61
N LYS A 35 1.10 -4.14 1.83
CA LYS A 35 2.11 -5.09 1.32
C LYS A 35 1.48 -5.91 0.21
N ILE A 36 2.04 -5.83 -0.99
CA ILE A 36 1.54 -6.53 -2.18
C ILE A 36 2.59 -7.53 -2.64
N GLN A 37 2.15 -8.73 -2.96
CA GLN A 37 2.97 -9.77 -3.60
C GLN A 37 2.37 -10.10 -4.96
N HIS A 38 3.20 -10.03 -6.00
CA HIS A 38 2.84 -10.29 -7.38
C HIS A 38 4.08 -10.70 -8.18
N ALA A 39 3.96 -11.73 -9.02
CA ALA A 39 5.04 -12.25 -9.88
C ALA A 39 6.37 -12.47 -9.13
N GLY A 40 6.33 -13.18 -7.98
CA GLY A 40 7.52 -13.51 -7.19
C GLY A 40 8.14 -12.34 -6.40
N ARG A 41 7.70 -11.10 -6.63
CA ARG A 41 8.17 -9.91 -5.91
C ARG A 41 7.16 -9.48 -4.85
N ARG A 42 7.66 -8.96 -3.73
CA ARG A 42 6.86 -8.44 -2.62
C ARG A 42 7.38 -7.09 -2.18
N GLU A 43 6.51 -6.08 -2.19
CA GLU A 43 6.87 -4.73 -1.73
C GLU A 43 5.78 -4.10 -0.86
N THR A 44 6.22 -3.16 -0.02
CA THR A 44 5.35 -2.30 0.75
C THR A 44 5.23 -0.93 0.09
N PHE A 45 4.00 -0.41 0.02
CA PHE A 45 3.67 0.92 -0.47
C PHE A 45 3.02 1.74 0.65
N PRO A 46 3.56 2.93 0.97
CA PRO A 46 2.85 3.89 1.80
C PRO A 46 1.65 4.45 1.02
N LEU A 47 0.49 4.56 1.66
CA LEU A 47 -0.74 5.02 0.99
C LEU A 47 -0.99 6.52 1.22
N GLY A 48 -0.22 7.17 2.10
CA GLY A 48 -0.27 8.62 2.31
C GLY A 48 -1.65 9.11 2.74
N THR A 49 -2.36 8.33 3.55
CA THR A 49 -3.64 8.74 4.12
C THR A 49 -3.94 7.98 5.41
N PRO A 50 -4.49 8.64 6.45
CA PRO A 50 -4.96 7.99 7.67
C PRO A 50 -6.36 7.39 7.54
N ASN A 51 -7.10 7.70 6.45
CA ASN A 51 -8.42 7.16 6.19
C ASN A 51 -8.33 5.76 5.59
N LYS A 52 -8.82 4.76 6.33
CA LYS A 52 -8.72 3.33 5.96
C LYS A 52 -9.43 2.98 4.65
N THR A 53 -10.57 3.59 4.36
CA THR A 53 -11.32 3.34 3.12
C THR A 53 -10.60 3.95 1.92
N ALA A 54 -10.09 5.17 2.05
CA ALA A 54 -9.27 5.80 1.01
C ALA A 54 -7.96 5.02 0.77
N ALA A 55 -7.33 4.53 1.84
CA ALA A 55 -6.16 3.67 1.78
C ALA A 55 -6.45 2.37 1.01
N ALA A 56 -7.56 1.69 1.31
CA ALA A 56 -7.95 0.47 0.62
C ALA A 56 -8.21 0.69 -0.89
N ALA A 57 -8.82 1.82 -1.26
CA ALA A 57 -9.01 2.20 -2.65
C ALA A 57 -7.66 2.44 -3.37
N LYS A 58 -6.72 3.14 -2.73
CA LYS A 58 -5.36 3.31 -3.25
C LYS A 58 -4.64 1.98 -3.41
N ALA A 59 -4.74 1.08 -2.44
CA ALA A 59 -4.15 -0.26 -2.51
C ALA A 59 -4.69 -1.09 -3.68
N LYS A 60 -6.01 -1.03 -3.93
CA LYS A 60 -6.63 -1.62 -5.12
C LYS A 60 -6.02 -1.05 -6.41
N ASN A 61 -5.89 0.27 -6.51
CA ASN A 61 -5.35 0.92 -7.70
C ASN A 61 -3.90 0.53 -7.97
N ILE A 62 -3.07 0.38 -6.92
CA ILE A 62 -1.70 -0.14 -7.05
C ILE A 62 -1.74 -1.56 -7.65
N TYR A 63 -2.61 -2.43 -7.13
CA TYR A 63 -2.71 -3.79 -7.64
C TYR A 63 -3.20 -3.85 -9.09
N LEU A 64 -4.17 -3.02 -9.48
CA LEU A 64 -4.61 -2.92 -10.87
C LEU A 64 -3.50 -2.39 -11.80
N CYS A 65 -2.73 -1.40 -11.34
CA CYS A 65 -1.56 -0.91 -12.07
C CYS A 65 -0.50 -2.01 -12.22
N LEU A 66 -0.26 -2.80 -11.18
CA LEU A 66 0.65 -3.96 -11.26
C LEU A 66 0.18 -4.99 -12.29
N LEU A 67 -1.12 -5.28 -12.37
CA LEU A 67 -1.67 -6.20 -13.35
C LEU A 67 -1.53 -5.70 -14.79
N GLY A 68 -1.68 -4.39 -15.03
CA GLY A 68 -1.67 -3.82 -16.39
C GLY A 68 -0.31 -3.32 -16.86
N GLN A 69 0.51 -2.78 -15.98
CA GLN A 69 1.74 -2.03 -16.31
C GLN A 69 2.99 -2.57 -15.59
N GLY A 70 2.83 -3.50 -14.64
CA GLY A 70 3.94 -4.12 -13.94
C GLY A 70 4.54 -3.27 -12.81
N TRP A 71 5.63 -3.80 -12.25
CA TRP A 71 6.24 -3.29 -11.02
C TRP A 71 6.85 -1.90 -11.15
N ASP A 72 7.53 -1.61 -12.26
CA ASP A 72 8.26 -0.35 -12.40
C ASP A 72 7.31 0.83 -12.54
N ALA A 73 6.22 0.68 -13.29
CA ALA A 73 5.16 1.68 -13.39
C ALA A 73 4.47 1.92 -12.03
N ALA A 74 4.13 0.85 -11.31
CA ALA A 74 3.52 0.96 -9.98
C ALA A 74 4.46 1.66 -8.98
N ARG A 75 5.76 1.37 -9.01
CA ARG A 75 6.75 2.06 -8.16
C ARG A 75 6.87 3.54 -8.54
N ALA A 76 7.00 3.85 -9.82
CA ALA A 76 7.12 5.23 -10.29
C ALA A 76 5.88 6.08 -9.97
N GLN A 77 4.68 5.48 -10.01
CA GLN A 77 3.42 6.18 -9.72
C GLN A 77 3.13 6.30 -8.22
N PHE A 78 3.35 5.23 -7.45
CA PHE A 78 2.84 5.13 -6.07
C PHE A 78 3.91 5.17 -4.99
N LYS A 79 5.21 5.10 -5.34
CA LYS A 79 6.32 5.31 -4.39
C LYS A 79 6.94 6.70 -4.48
N LYS A 80 6.28 7.68 -5.10
CA LYS A 80 6.83 9.04 -5.14
C LYS A 80 7.08 9.53 -3.71
N LYS A 81 8.35 9.90 -3.53
CA LYS A 81 9.04 10.31 -2.31
C LYS A 81 8.10 11.16 -1.45
N GLY A 82 8.02 10.85 -0.15
CA GLY A 82 7.82 11.92 0.81
C GLY A 82 8.88 12.96 0.50
N ALA A 83 8.47 14.09 -0.06
CA ALA A 83 9.34 15.24 -0.19
C ALA A 83 9.80 15.58 1.24
N ALA A 84 11.11 15.76 1.35
CA ALA A 84 11.82 16.10 2.57
C ALA A 84 11.24 17.34 3.25
#